data_AF-X1BTE2-F1
#
_entry.id   AF-X1BTE2-F1
#
_cell.length_a   1.000
_cell.length_b   1.000
_cell.length_c   1.000
_cell.angle_alpha   90.00
_cell.angle_beta   90.00
_cell.angle_gamma   90.00
#
_symmetry.space_group_name_H-M   'P 1'
#
loop_
_entity.id
_entity.type
_entity.pdbx_description
1 polymer ?
#
loop_
_entity_poly.entity_id
_entity_poly.type
_entity_poly.pdbx_seq_one_letter_code
_entity_poly.pdbx_strand_id
1 'polypeptide(L)'
;YLYNFLGCPRFYFQPWQFGETGFLATKRTALWGYFNSPIKTVKKRKIPFINSHSQSKKQLTENKEWYSASAQKRAITPLGFARAFFEANK
;
A
#
# COMPACT_ATOMS: atom_id res chain seq x y z
N TYR A 1 -11.97 -12.10 -2.91
CA TYR A 1 -12.90 -12.28 -4.03
C TYR A 1 -12.29 -11.94 -5.38
N LEU A 2 -11.69 -10.76 -5.61
CA LEU A 2 -11.17 -10.41 -6.96
C LEU A 2 -10.11 -11.38 -7.54
N TYR A 3 -9.25 -11.95 -6.70
CA TYR A 3 -8.25 -12.96 -7.13
C TYR A 3 -8.89 -14.25 -7.68
N ASN A 4 -10.14 -14.57 -7.29
CA ASN A 4 -10.85 -15.74 -7.81
C ASN A 4 -11.20 -15.59 -9.29
N PHE A 5 -11.34 -14.34 -9.75
CA PHE A 5 -11.75 -14.02 -11.13
C PHE A 5 -10.57 -13.66 -12.02
N LEU A 6 -9.58 -12.94 -11.49
CA LEU A 6 -8.41 -12.48 -12.23
C LEU A 6 -7.17 -13.39 -12.07
N GLY A 7 -7.27 -14.41 -11.19
CA GLY A 7 -6.15 -15.27 -10.82
C GLY A 7 -5.20 -14.63 -9.80
N CYS A 8 -4.04 -15.27 -9.61
CA CYS A 8 -3.01 -14.82 -8.68
C CYS A 8 -2.40 -13.48 -9.12
N PRO A 9 -2.35 -12.45 -8.26
CA PRO A 9 -1.70 -11.19 -8.57
C PRO A 9 -0.22 -11.39 -8.88
N ARG A 10 0.29 -10.65 -9.88
CA ARG A 10 1.70 -10.68 -10.23
C ARG A 10 2.57 -10.00 -9.16
N PHE A 11 2.03 -8.97 -8.51
CA PHE A 11 2.76 -8.22 -7.49
C PHE A 11 1.84 -7.74 -6.38
N TYR A 12 2.34 -7.74 -5.16
CA TYR A 12 1.71 -7.09 -4.02
C TYR A 12 2.65 -6.02 -3.49
N PHE A 13 2.09 -4.84 -3.25
CA PHE A 13 2.87 -3.73 -2.73
C PHE A 13 2.17 -3.07 -1.55
N GLN A 14 2.99 -2.45 -0.72
CA GLN A 14 2.54 -1.51 0.31
C GLN A 14 3.29 -0.20 0.09
N PRO A 15 2.61 0.96 0.15
CA PRO A 15 3.24 2.25 -0.13
C PRO A 15 4.51 2.54 0.68
N TRP A 16 4.60 2.06 1.93
CA TRP A 16 5.79 2.23 2.77
C TRP A 16 7.07 1.65 2.16
N GLN A 17 6.94 0.62 1.32
CA GLN A 17 8.08 0.01 0.61
C GLN A 17 8.73 0.98 -0.38
N PHE A 18 8.03 2.08 -0.69
CA PHE A 18 8.45 3.13 -1.63
C PHE A 18 8.52 4.51 -0.95
N GLY A 19 8.62 4.56 0.39
CA GLY A 19 8.87 5.78 1.13
C GLY A 19 7.65 6.47 1.74
N GLU A 20 6.44 5.94 1.55
CA GLU A 20 5.23 6.50 2.18
C GLU A 20 5.27 6.29 3.71
N THR A 21 4.96 7.34 4.49
CA THR A 21 4.99 7.29 5.96
C THR A 21 3.63 7.56 6.61
N GLY A 22 2.65 8.06 5.86
CA GLY A 22 1.34 8.44 6.39
C GLY A 22 0.40 7.25 6.67
N PHE A 23 -0.87 7.55 6.97
CA PHE A 23 -1.91 6.55 7.25
C PHE A 23 -2.15 5.56 6.09
N LEU A 24 -1.88 5.96 4.85
CA LEU A 24 -1.99 5.08 3.67
C LEU A 24 -0.81 4.11 3.53
N ALA A 25 0.26 4.30 4.30
CA ALA A 25 1.53 3.64 4.08
C ALA A 25 1.43 2.10 4.13
N THR A 26 0.49 1.57 4.91
CA THR A 26 0.27 0.13 5.12
C THR A 26 -0.74 -0.52 4.17
N LYS A 27 -1.41 0.26 3.31
CA LYS A 27 -2.44 -0.25 2.38
C LYS A 27 -1.84 -1.31 1.46
N ARG A 28 -2.26 -2.56 1.62
CA ARG A 28 -1.82 -3.65 0.74
C ARG A 28 -2.63 -3.61 -0.56
N THR A 29 -1.93 -3.47 -1.68
CA THR A 29 -2.53 -3.42 -3.01
C THR A 29 -1.97 -4.56 -3.86
N ALA A 30 -2.87 -5.25 -4.56
CA ALA A 30 -2.54 -6.30 -5.53
C ALA A 30 -2.54 -5.71 -6.95
N LEU A 31 -1.60 -6.15 -7.78
CA LEU A 31 -1.49 -5.76 -9.18
C LEU A 31 -1.49 -6.98 -10.08
N TRP A 32 -2.24 -6.88 -11.18
CA TRP A 32 -2.35 -7.87 -12.23
C TRP A 32 -1.90 -7.25 -13.56
N GLY A 33 -1.51 -8.10 -14.52
CA GLY A 33 -1.06 -7.68 -15.85
C GLY A 33 0.38 -8.10 -16.15
N TYR A 34 0.84 -7.71 -17.33
CA TYR A 34 2.19 -8.00 -17.84
C TYR A 34 3.10 -6.80 -17.57
N PHE A 35 3.90 -6.88 -16.50
CA PHE A 35 4.84 -5.83 -16.12
C PHE A 35 6.02 -6.43 -15.35
N ASN A 36 7.11 -5.69 -15.30
CA ASN A 36 8.28 -5.95 -14.46
C ASN A 36 8.04 -5.45 -13.04
N SER A 37 8.46 -6.25 -12.06
CA SER A 37 8.29 -5.92 -10.65
C SER A 37 9.10 -4.68 -10.27
N PRO A 38 8.47 -3.65 -9.68
CA PRO A 38 9.20 -2.46 -9.24
C PRO A 38 10.14 -2.77 -8.08
N ILE A 39 11.28 -2.09 -8.06
CA ILE A 39 12.30 -2.26 -7.02
C ILE A 39 11.88 -1.48 -5.76
N LYS A 40 11.82 -2.17 -4.63
CA LYS A 40 11.47 -1.55 -3.34
C LYS A 40 12.62 -0.68 -2.84
N THR A 41 12.34 0.61 -2.65
CA THR A 41 13.32 1.59 -2.14
C THR A 41 13.58 1.40 -0.65
N VAL A 42 12.57 0.99 0.12
CA VAL A 42 12.65 0.83 1.57
C VAL A 42 12.65 -0.65 1.95
N LYS A 43 13.77 -1.12 2.51
CA LYS A 43 13.94 -2.53 2.96
C LYS A 43 13.42 -2.78 4.38
N LYS A 44 13.53 -1.79 5.27
CA LYS A 44 13.12 -1.89 6.68
C LYS A 44 11.89 -1.03 6.93
N ARG A 45 10.81 -1.65 7.39
CA ARG A 45 9.58 -0.96 7.76
C ARG A 45 9.82 -0.14 9.03
N LYS A 46 9.60 1.17 8.96
CA LYS A 46 9.69 2.08 10.11
C LYS A 46 8.32 2.45 10.71
N ILE A 47 7.23 2.16 10.00
CA ILE A 47 5.87 2.49 10.41
C ILE A 47 5.23 1.36 11.24
N PRO A 48 4.36 1.69 12.20
CA PRO A 48 3.69 0.69 13.05
C PRO A 48 2.82 -0.27 12.23
N PHE A 49 2.60 -1.47 12.79
CA PHE A 49 1.66 -2.44 12.22
C PHE A 49 0.23 -2.03 12.56
N ILE A 50 -0.51 -1.57 11.56
CA ILE A 50 -1.92 -1.27 11.68
C ILE A 50 -2.68 -2.59 11.54
N ASN A 51 -3.12 -3.16 12.66
CA ASN A 51 -4.05 -4.27 12.69
C ASN A 51 -5.46 -3.74 12.93
N SER A 52 -6.36 -3.85 11.96
CA SER A 52 -7.76 -3.43 12.10
C SER A 52 -8.54 -4.27 13.11
N HIS A 53 -8.02 -5.43 13.51
CA HIS A 53 -8.65 -6.36 14.46
C HIS A 53 -8.09 -6.22 15.89
N SER A 54 -7.07 -5.36 16.07
CA SER A 54 -6.47 -5.12 17.39
C SER A 54 -7.24 -4.04 18.14
N GLN A 55 -7.93 -4.44 19.20
CA GLN A 55 -8.85 -3.64 20.02
C GLN A 55 -8.14 -2.63 20.96
N SER A 56 -6.85 -2.37 20.79
CA SER A 56 -6.15 -1.45 21.70
C SER A 56 -6.58 0.00 21.43
N LYS A 57 -7.09 0.69 22.47
CA LYS A 57 -7.52 2.11 22.41
C LYS A 57 -6.46 3.07 21.85
N LYS A 58 -5.16 2.71 21.91
CA LYS A 58 -4.04 3.47 21.34
C LYS A 58 -3.90 3.35 19.82
N GLN A 59 -4.31 2.25 19.20
CA GLN A 59 -4.28 2.09 17.72
C GLN A 59 -5.48 2.72 17.02
N LEU A 60 -6.56 3.01 17.76
CA LEU A 60 -7.75 3.69 17.24
C LEU A 60 -7.46 5.13 16.79
N THR A 61 -6.52 5.84 17.43
CA THR A 61 -6.13 7.21 17.03
C THR A 61 -5.39 7.27 15.70
N GLU A 62 -4.47 6.33 15.43
CA GLU A 62 -3.75 6.25 14.14
C GLU A 62 -4.67 5.77 13.00
N ASN A 63 -5.65 4.93 13.32
CA ASN A 63 -6.65 4.46 12.35
C ASN A 63 -7.73 5.49 12.02
N LYS A 64 -7.92 6.53 12.84
CA LYS A 64 -9.00 7.52 12.65
C LYS A 64 -8.86 8.24 11.32
N GLU A 65 -7.63 8.60 10.93
CA GLU A 65 -7.36 9.22 9.63
C GLU A 65 -7.76 8.31 8.47
N TRP A 66 -7.42 7.02 8.55
CA TRP A 66 -7.78 6.04 7.52
C TRP A 66 -9.30 5.90 7.35
N TYR A 67 -10.05 5.78 8.45
CA TYR A 67 -11.52 5.69 8.40
C TYR A 67 -12.20 6.99 7.99
N SER A 68 -11.61 8.14 8.33
CA SER A 68 -12.10 9.47 7.94
C SER A 68 -11.72 9.88 6.51
N ALA A 69 -10.76 9.18 5.88
CA ALA A 69 -10.25 9.54 4.58
C ALA A 69 -11.28 9.27 3.48
N SER A 70 -11.55 10.30 2.67
CA SER A 70 -12.42 10.19 1.49
C SER A 70 -11.89 9.12 0.53
N ALA A 71 -12.80 8.54 -0.26
CA ALA A 71 -12.44 7.58 -1.29
C ALA A 71 -11.40 8.16 -2.27
N GLN A 72 -11.53 9.46 -2.61
CA GLN A 72 -10.57 10.20 -3.44
C GLN A 72 -9.16 10.18 -2.83
N LYS A 73 -9.01 10.54 -1.55
CA LYS A 73 -7.71 10.51 -0.86
C LYS A 73 -7.10 9.10 -0.85
N ARG A 74 -7.93 8.07 -0.66
CA ARG A 74 -7.50 6.66 -0.66
C ARG A 74 -7.17 6.12 -2.05
N ALA A 75 -7.60 6.78 -3.13
CA ALA A 75 -7.36 6.38 -4.51
C ALA A 75 -6.05 6.94 -5.08
N ILE A 76 -5.45 7.96 -4.45
CA ILE A 76 -4.19 8.54 -4.88
C ILE A 76 -3.08 7.49 -4.83
N THR A 77 -2.37 7.32 -5.94
CA THR A 77 -1.21 6.45 -6.03
C THR A 77 0.01 7.13 -5.37
N PRO A 78 0.73 6.44 -4.48
CA PRO A 78 1.95 6.97 -3.88
C PRO A 78 2.99 7.29 -4.94
N LEU A 79 3.60 8.47 -4.85
CA LEU A 79 4.56 8.96 -5.82
C LEU A 79 5.80 8.05 -5.94
N GLY A 80 6.31 7.55 -4.82
CA GLY A 80 7.46 6.65 -4.81
C GLY A 80 7.20 5.34 -5.55
N PHE A 81 5.99 4.78 -5.38
CA PHE A 81 5.59 3.58 -6.13
C PHE A 81 5.46 3.89 -7.62
N ALA A 82 4.79 4.99 -7.98
CA ALA A 82 4.59 5.37 -9.37
C ALA A 82 5.91 5.53 -10.14
N ARG A 83 6.91 6.17 -9.52
CA ARG A 83 8.27 6.30 -10.10
C ARG A 83 8.95 4.95 -10.26
N ALA A 84 9.00 4.14 -9.21
CA ALA A 84 9.65 2.82 -9.28
C ALA A 84 8.98 1.87 -10.28
N PHE A 85 7.65 1.97 -10.43
CA PHE A 85 6.91 1.21 -11.43
C PHE A 85 7.21 1.66 -12.85
N PHE A 86 7.25 2.97 -13.09
CA PHE A 86 7.62 3.54 -14.38
C PHE A 86 9.06 3.16 -14.77
N GLU A 87 10.02 3.29 -13.85
CA GLU A 87 11.42 2.96 -14.11
C GLU A 87 11.64 1.48 -14.43
N ALA A 88 10.89 0.57 -13.80
CA ALA A 88 10.99 -0.86 -14.07
C ALA A 88 10.39 -1.28 -15.43
N ASN A 89 9.53 -0.44 -16.02
CA ASN A 89 8.73 -0.75 -17.22
C ASN A 89 8.95 0.25 -18.36
N LYS A 90 10.00 1.06 -18.29
CA LYS A 90 10.46 1.92 -19.38
C LYS A 90 11.21 1.09 -20.42
#